data_AF-A0AAD1SPH0-F1
#
_entry.id   AF-A0AAD1SPH0-F1
#
_cell.length_a   1.000
_cell.length_b   1.000
_cell.length_c   1.000
_cell.angle_alpha   90.00
_cell.angle_beta   90.00
_cell.angle_gamma   90.00
#
_symmetry.space_group_name_H-M   'P 1'
#
loop_
_entity.id
_entity.type
_entity.pdbx_description
1 polymer ?
#
loop_
_entity_poly.entity_id
_entity_poly.type
_entity_poly.pdbx_seq_one_letter_code
_entity_poly.pdbx_strand_id
1 'polypeptide(L)'
;MSVLPKLQYVFRNLPLKVPQSYFKTIQSKLLQFTWGAKRARISCKLLSAPVKHGGMAFPNVKAYYQAAALTPLLTHLVRNNQPQWVHLENLAVKPFAIHILTWLHKSNRPTTPLLPLQVQLALQIWDTHRRKFETAKPLSMATPIEAITYCIPTFHAMPWKDKGILHLAQVFESGKLMGFDRLNTIFNLPHTSSYSYIQLKSFLHTRNKDSRNETTIASALSTWEQTGITGKLPQTFKPLSGCYRLILPYQSLSDSTPAHQWEMDLQTPITEKQWSSITSSTRKLIKSAPLIEQHQKTIYRWYMVPLRIHKLYPTASPTCWRCKQEKGSVLHIWWKCPRLIRYWEDTGKIIADTTTIHLPFDPKTFLLLDIPRETPTQARKLMYHVLLTAQKLIADTPSIPALIQDIDKQAIYETSFSKAQNSTKCSGSTWEQWRAWRNANAQHVPTNHNLK
;
A
#
# COMPACT_ATOMS: atom_id res chain seq x y z
N MET A 1 16.52 0.17 10.84
CA MET A 1 16.78 1.62 10.66
C MET A 1 16.42 2.36 11.94
N SER A 2 17.36 3.08 12.56
CA SER A 2 17.16 3.88 13.78
C SER A 2 16.66 5.32 13.54
N VAL A 3 16.71 5.80 12.29
CA VAL A 3 16.40 7.20 11.93
C VAL A 3 14.91 7.52 12.02
N LEU A 4 14.05 6.61 11.56
CA LEU A 4 12.60 6.87 11.51
C LEU A 4 11.98 7.04 12.92
N PRO A 5 12.30 6.19 13.93
CA PRO A 5 11.85 6.43 15.31
C PRO A 5 12.27 7.80 15.87
N LYS A 6 13.50 8.24 15.60
CA LYS A 6 14.00 9.56 16.04
C LYS A 6 13.20 10.71 15.40
N LEU A 7 12.96 10.64 14.09
CA LEU A 7 12.12 11.64 13.40
C LEU A 7 10.68 11.65 13.94
N GLN A 8 10.14 10.46 14.20
CA GLN A 8 8.79 10.33 14.75
C GLN A 8 8.66 10.95 16.15
N TYR A 9 9.68 10.81 17.00
CA TYR A 9 9.71 11.49 18.30
C TYR A 9 9.62 13.01 18.12
N VAL A 10 10.45 13.58 17.23
CA VAL A 10 10.44 15.02 16.97
C VAL A 10 9.07 15.48 16.43
N PHE A 11 8.50 14.77 15.45
CA PHE A 11 7.20 15.11 14.86
C PHE A 11 6.03 15.04 15.85
N ARG A 12 6.12 14.21 16.89
CA ARG A 12 5.08 14.10 17.91
C ARG A 12 5.18 15.18 18.99
N ASN A 13 6.41 15.58 19.34
CA ASN A 13 6.63 16.53 20.43
C ASN A 13 6.59 17.99 19.97
N LEU A 14 6.87 18.26 18.68
CA LEU A 14 6.91 19.62 18.14
C LEU A 14 5.75 19.86 17.16
N PRO A 15 4.69 20.60 17.55
CA PRO A 15 3.59 20.97 16.66
C PRO A 15 3.95 22.12 15.73
N LEU A 16 5.08 22.00 15.04
CA LEU A 16 5.59 23.03 14.15
C LEU A 16 5.24 22.71 12.71
N LYS A 17 4.81 23.73 11.97
CA LYS A 17 4.60 23.62 10.53
C LYS A 17 5.96 23.51 9.83
N VAL A 18 6.30 22.30 9.42
CA VAL A 18 7.59 22.04 8.75
C VAL A 18 7.50 22.40 7.25
N PRO A 19 8.47 23.16 6.70
CA PRO A 19 8.52 23.48 5.27
C PRO A 19 8.64 22.25 4.37
N GLN A 20 8.08 22.32 3.17
CA GLN A 20 8.15 21.22 2.19
C GLN A 20 9.58 20.90 1.73
N SER A 21 10.47 21.91 1.71
CA SER A 21 11.89 21.77 1.36
C SER A 21 12.61 20.81 2.31
N TYR A 22 12.37 20.90 3.61
CA TYR A 22 12.95 20.02 4.61
C TYR A 22 12.64 18.54 4.33
N PHE A 23 11.36 18.23 4.07
CA PHE A 23 10.96 16.87 3.72
C PHE A 23 11.62 16.37 2.43
N LYS A 24 11.75 17.22 1.41
CA LYS A 24 12.44 16.86 0.17
C LYS A 24 13.92 16.55 0.43
N THR A 25 14.60 17.35 1.25
CA THR A 25 16.00 17.15 1.62
C THR A 25 16.21 15.82 2.35
N ILE A 26 15.42 15.53 3.40
CA ILE A 26 15.54 14.26 4.12
C ILE A 26 15.22 13.07 3.22
N GLN A 27 14.11 13.15 2.46
CA GLN A 27 13.73 12.07 1.56
C GLN A 27 14.83 11.79 0.53
N SER A 28 15.49 12.83 0.01
CA SER A 28 16.61 12.70 -0.93
C SER A 28 17.83 12.04 -0.29
N LYS A 29 18.23 12.46 0.92
CA LYS A 29 19.33 11.82 1.66
C LYS A 29 19.04 10.35 1.96
N LEU A 30 17.81 10.01 2.36
CA LEU A 30 17.40 8.62 2.57
C LEU A 30 17.46 7.81 1.28
N LEU A 31 17.02 8.37 0.15
CA LEU A 31 17.12 7.73 -1.16
C LEU A 31 18.60 7.52 -1.55
N GLN A 32 19.44 8.55 -1.46
CA GLN A 32 20.87 8.45 -1.74
C GLN A 32 21.52 7.36 -0.88
N PHE A 33 21.20 7.30 0.41
CA PHE A 33 21.70 6.24 1.29
C PHE A 33 21.26 4.85 0.81
N THR A 34 19.97 4.65 0.52
CA THR A 34 19.48 3.35 0.05
C THR A 34 20.06 2.91 -1.30
N TRP A 35 20.42 3.87 -2.15
CA TRP A 35 20.95 3.60 -3.48
C TRP A 35 22.48 3.69 -3.55
N GLY A 36 23.18 3.82 -2.41
CA GLY A 36 24.64 3.93 -2.37
C GLY A 36 25.17 5.13 -3.17
N ALA A 37 24.58 6.30 -2.94
CA ALA A 37 24.80 7.56 -3.67
C ALA A 37 24.43 7.55 -5.17
N LYS A 38 23.86 6.44 -5.69
CA LYS A 38 23.37 6.37 -7.07
C LYS A 38 21.97 6.97 -7.19
N ARG A 39 21.59 7.32 -8.42
CA ARG A 39 20.23 7.79 -8.74
C ARG A 39 19.23 6.66 -8.54
N ALA A 40 18.16 6.93 -7.78
CA ALA A 40 17.04 6.02 -7.63
C ALA A 40 16.41 5.70 -9.00
N ARG A 41 16.30 4.40 -9.32
CA ARG A 41 15.69 3.93 -10.57
C ARG A 41 14.17 3.80 -10.48
N ILE A 42 13.63 3.77 -9.26
CA ILE A 42 12.20 3.64 -8.97
C ILE A 42 11.70 4.99 -8.42
N SER A 43 10.53 5.43 -8.88
CA SER A 43 9.93 6.66 -8.36
C SER A 43 9.64 6.53 -6.86
N CYS A 44 9.87 7.59 -6.09
CA CYS A 44 9.66 7.57 -4.64
C CYS A 44 8.19 7.24 -4.28
N LYS A 45 7.22 7.62 -5.11
CA LYS A 45 5.79 7.31 -4.93
C LYS A 45 5.55 5.80 -4.95
N LEU A 46 6.10 5.11 -5.95
CA LEU A 46 5.97 3.65 -6.09
C LEU A 46 6.80 2.91 -5.03
N LEU A 47 8.01 3.40 -4.72
CA LEU A 47 8.86 2.83 -3.68
C LEU A 47 8.20 2.87 -2.29
N SER A 48 7.47 3.94 -1.98
CA SER A 48 6.75 4.12 -0.72
C SER A 48 5.45 3.31 -0.64
N ALA A 49 4.98 2.74 -1.75
CA ALA A 49 3.76 1.93 -1.75
C ALA A 49 3.96 0.63 -0.93
N PRO A 50 2.87 0.06 -0.38
CA PRO A 50 2.93 -1.23 0.27
C PRO A 50 3.44 -2.33 -0.67
N VAL A 51 4.08 -3.35 -0.10
CA VAL A 51 4.58 -4.51 -0.83
C VAL A 51 3.49 -5.16 -1.68
N LYS A 52 2.27 -5.26 -1.16
CA LYS A 52 1.09 -5.82 -1.83
C LYS A 52 0.76 -5.16 -3.17
N HIS A 53 1.09 -3.88 -3.33
CA HIS A 53 0.87 -3.12 -4.57
C HIS A 53 2.17 -3.02 -5.39
N GLY A 54 3.16 -3.88 -5.14
CA GLY A 54 4.45 -3.89 -5.81
C GLY A 54 5.49 -2.93 -5.25
N GLY A 55 5.16 -2.10 -4.23
CA GLY A 55 6.11 -1.18 -3.62
C GLY A 55 7.13 -1.84 -2.68
N MET A 56 7.96 -1.04 -2.02
CA MET A 56 8.95 -1.54 -1.06
C MET A 56 8.66 -1.15 0.39
N ALA A 57 7.54 -0.46 0.64
CA ALA A 57 7.21 0.16 1.92
C ALA A 57 8.30 1.13 2.41
N PHE A 58 8.95 1.83 1.47
CA PHE A 58 9.95 2.83 1.81
C PHE A 58 9.33 3.98 2.61
N PRO A 59 9.99 4.49 3.67
CA PRO A 59 9.42 5.54 4.50
C PRO A 59 9.20 6.84 3.71
N ASN A 60 7.96 7.35 3.73
CA ASN A 60 7.66 8.70 3.26
C ASN A 60 7.61 9.66 4.46
N VAL A 61 8.67 10.45 4.62
CA VAL A 61 8.87 11.28 5.83
C VAL A 61 7.75 12.31 6.01
N LYS A 62 7.27 12.91 4.91
CA LYS A 62 6.14 13.85 4.95
C LYS A 62 4.86 13.17 5.41
N ALA A 63 4.55 12.00 4.86
CA ALA A 63 3.34 11.27 5.25
C ALA A 63 3.40 10.81 6.71
N TYR A 64 4.60 10.45 7.23
CA TYR A 64 4.77 10.15 8.65
C TYR A 64 4.53 11.35 9.54
N TYR A 65 5.08 12.52 9.20
CA TYR A 65 4.82 13.77 9.91
C TYR A 65 3.32 14.11 9.91
N GLN A 66 2.66 14.02 8.75
CA GLN A 66 1.23 14.29 8.64
C GLN A 66 0.40 13.29 9.45
N ALA A 67 0.76 12.01 9.44
CA ALA A 67 0.10 10.98 10.22
C ALA A 67 0.28 11.20 11.73
N ALA A 68 1.47 11.63 12.17
CA ALA A 68 1.75 11.97 13.56
C ALA A 68 0.86 13.13 14.02
N ALA A 69 0.74 14.19 13.21
CA ALA A 69 -0.11 15.34 13.51
C ALA A 69 -1.62 15.00 13.51
N LEU A 70 -2.07 14.06 12.67
CA LEU A 70 -3.48 13.61 12.66
C LEU A 70 -3.83 12.61 13.78
N THR A 71 -2.84 11.99 14.42
CA THR A 71 -3.09 10.97 15.44
C THR A 71 -3.83 11.53 16.67
N PRO A 72 -3.45 12.71 17.22
CA PRO A 72 -4.24 13.36 18.28
C PRO A 72 -5.66 13.73 17.84
N LEU A 73 -5.85 14.12 16.58
CA LEU A 73 -7.18 14.43 16.05
C LEU A 73 -8.09 13.18 16.05
N LEU A 74 -7.53 12.00 15.76
CA LEU A 74 -8.27 10.74 15.87
C LEU A 74 -8.73 10.44 17.29
N THR A 75 -7.92 10.73 18.30
CA THR A 75 -8.31 10.47 19.70
C THR A 75 -9.47 11.36 20.16
N HIS A 76 -9.65 12.55 19.55
CA HIS A 76 -10.83 13.39 19.74
C HIS A 76 -12.11 12.80 19.13
N LEU A 77 -11.99 11.93 18.11
CA LEU A 77 -13.13 11.29 17.45
C LEU A 77 -13.57 9.99 18.16
N VAL A 78 -12.67 9.33 18.89
CA VAL A 78 -12.95 8.09 19.61
C VAL A 78 -13.67 8.40 20.92
N ARG A 79 -14.77 7.71 21.23
CA ARG A 79 -15.58 7.98 22.44
C ARG A 79 -15.13 7.16 23.66
N ASN A 80 -14.56 5.99 23.44
CA ASN A 80 -14.18 5.07 24.51
C ASN A 80 -12.71 5.28 24.90
N ASN A 81 -12.44 5.38 26.21
CA ASN A 81 -11.10 5.46 26.77
C ASN A 81 -10.30 6.69 26.29
N GLN A 82 -10.93 7.86 26.31
CA GLN A 82 -10.25 9.12 25.99
C GLN A 82 -9.23 9.46 27.09
N PRO A 83 -7.99 9.82 26.73
CA PRO A 83 -6.99 10.25 27.70
C PRO A 83 -7.34 11.63 28.27
N GLN A 84 -6.90 11.91 29.51
CA GLN A 84 -7.23 13.14 30.23
C GLN A 84 -6.90 14.44 29.47
N TRP A 85 -5.83 14.45 28.68
CA TRP A 85 -5.45 15.63 27.90
C TRP A 85 -6.49 16.02 26.83
N VAL A 86 -7.29 15.07 26.31
CA VAL A 86 -8.39 15.37 25.39
C VAL A 86 -9.45 16.23 26.06
N HIS A 87 -9.71 15.97 27.35
CA HIS A 87 -10.62 16.79 28.13
C HIS A 87 -10.09 18.22 28.30
N LEU A 88 -8.80 18.37 28.66
CA LEU A 88 -8.15 19.67 28.81
C LEU A 88 -8.18 20.49 27.51
N GLU A 89 -7.91 19.87 26.37
CA GLU A 89 -7.97 20.56 25.07
C GLU A 89 -9.39 20.99 24.70
N ASN A 90 -10.41 20.16 24.98
CA ASN A 90 -11.80 20.57 24.74
C ASN A 90 -12.25 21.68 25.70
N LEU A 91 -11.75 21.71 26.94
CA LEU A 91 -11.99 22.82 27.86
C LEU A 91 -11.41 24.15 27.33
N ALA A 92 -10.20 24.10 26.78
CA ALA A 92 -9.52 25.28 26.22
C ALA A 92 -10.23 25.85 24.98
N VAL A 93 -11.04 25.03 24.30
CA VAL A 93 -11.71 25.37 23.04
C VAL A 93 -13.21 25.64 23.25
N LYS A 94 -13.70 25.68 24.50
CA LYS A 94 -15.10 26.05 24.81
C LYS A 94 -15.48 27.41 24.21
N PRO A 95 -16.73 27.59 23.71
CA PRO A 95 -17.86 26.66 23.79
C PRO A 95 -17.83 25.51 22.76
N PHE A 96 -16.76 25.38 21.99
CA PHE A 96 -16.65 24.42 20.89
C PHE A 96 -16.06 23.08 21.34
N ALA A 97 -16.23 22.04 20.51
CA ALA A 97 -15.57 20.75 20.68
C ALA A 97 -14.73 20.42 19.43
N ILE A 98 -13.53 19.88 19.64
CA ILE A 98 -12.56 19.64 18.56
C ILE A 98 -13.09 18.65 17.51
N HIS A 99 -13.90 17.68 17.95
CA HIS A 99 -14.56 16.73 17.05
C HIS A 99 -15.52 17.43 16.05
N ILE A 100 -16.20 18.52 16.45
CA ILE A 100 -17.07 19.32 15.57
C ILE A 100 -16.24 20.04 14.51
N LEU A 101 -15.15 20.68 14.92
CA LEU A 101 -14.26 21.43 14.03
C LEU A 101 -13.64 20.56 12.93
N THR A 102 -13.42 19.29 13.21
CA THR A 102 -12.88 18.31 12.27
C THR A 102 -13.78 18.17 11.04
N TRP A 103 -15.09 18.06 11.22
CA TRP A 103 -16.02 17.81 10.11
C TRP A 103 -16.45 19.08 9.38
N LEU A 104 -16.27 20.26 9.97
CA LEU A 104 -16.54 21.55 9.34
C LEU A 104 -15.49 21.93 8.30
N HIS A 105 -15.94 22.56 7.21
CA HIS A 105 -15.04 23.16 6.23
C HIS A 105 -14.35 24.38 6.83
N LYS A 106 -13.10 24.67 6.43
CA LYS A 106 -12.30 25.80 6.95
C LYS A 106 -13.06 27.14 6.97
N SER A 107 -13.89 27.40 5.95
CA SER A 107 -14.70 28.63 5.84
C SER A 107 -15.81 28.75 6.88
N ASN A 108 -16.33 27.64 7.38
CA ASN A 108 -17.47 27.61 8.29
C ASN A 108 -17.01 27.39 9.74
N ARG A 109 -15.69 27.29 10.00
CA ARG A 109 -15.19 27.17 11.37
C ARG A 109 -15.29 28.53 12.05
N PRO A 110 -15.73 28.58 13.32
CA PRO A 110 -15.74 29.82 14.07
C PRO A 110 -14.31 30.37 14.19
N THR A 111 -14.16 31.69 14.04
CA THR A 111 -12.88 32.38 14.22
C THR A 111 -12.48 32.27 15.69
N THR A 112 -11.67 31.27 16.02
CA THR A 112 -11.30 30.95 17.40
C THR A 112 -10.00 31.67 17.75
N PRO A 113 -9.95 32.45 18.84
CA PRO A 113 -8.75 33.23 19.15
C PRO A 113 -7.55 32.38 19.60
N LEU A 114 -7.74 31.19 20.21
CA LEU A 114 -6.64 30.40 20.79
C LEU A 114 -6.85 28.88 20.65
N LEU A 115 -6.77 28.34 19.43
CA LEU A 115 -6.66 26.88 19.24
C LEU A 115 -5.27 26.39 19.67
N PRO A 116 -5.15 25.27 20.40
CA PRO A 116 -3.86 24.64 20.67
C PRO A 116 -3.10 24.39 19.36
N LEU A 117 -1.78 24.66 19.35
CA LEU A 117 -0.96 24.55 18.14
C LEU A 117 -1.04 23.16 17.48
N GLN A 118 -1.10 22.09 18.28
CA GLN A 118 -1.30 20.72 17.80
C GLN A 118 -2.61 20.57 17.02
N VAL A 119 -3.72 21.06 17.57
CA VAL A 119 -5.05 20.99 16.95
C VAL A 119 -5.09 21.83 15.68
N GLN A 120 -4.52 23.03 15.71
CA GLN A 120 -4.45 23.90 14.52
C GLN A 120 -3.68 23.22 13.38
N LEU A 121 -2.53 22.63 13.68
CA LEU A 121 -1.73 21.90 12.69
C LEU A 121 -2.49 20.66 12.15
N ALA A 122 -3.13 19.91 13.03
CA ALA A 122 -3.92 18.73 12.65
C ALA A 122 -5.09 19.10 11.74
N LEU A 123 -5.85 20.16 12.07
CA LEU A 123 -6.96 20.65 11.25
C LEU A 123 -6.49 21.16 9.89
N GLN A 124 -5.34 21.86 9.82
CA GLN A 124 -4.75 22.26 8.55
C GLN A 124 -4.40 21.05 7.67
N ILE A 125 -3.77 20.02 8.25
CA ILE A 125 -3.42 18.80 7.51
C ILE A 125 -4.67 18.04 7.09
N TRP A 126 -5.68 17.97 7.97
CA TRP A 126 -6.97 17.37 7.69
C TRP A 126 -7.64 18.02 6.46
N ASP A 127 -7.70 19.35 6.43
CA ASP A 127 -8.26 20.09 5.30
C ASP A 127 -7.53 19.80 3.98
N THR A 128 -6.20 19.66 4.01
CA THR A 128 -5.42 19.33 2.80
C THR A 128 -5.74 17.95 2.22
N HIS A 129 -6.19 17.00 3.04
CA HIS A 129 -6.47 15.63 2.63
C HIS A 129 -7.96 15.30 2.56
N ARG A 130 -8.84 16.22 2.97
CA ARG A 130 -10.31 16.01 3.00
C ARG A 130 -10.90 15.48 1.68
N ARG A 131 -10.39 15.98 0.54
CA ARG A 131 -10.78 15.47 -0.79
C ARG A 131 -10.32 14.05 -1.06
N LYS A 132 -9.10 13.69 -0.63
CA LYS A 132 -8.54 12.35 -0.80
C LYS A 132 -9.20 11.32 0.11
N PHE A 133 -9.65 11.75 1.29
CA PHE A 133 -10.40 10.89 2.20
C PHE A 133 -11.86 10.68 1.76
N GLU A 134 -12.26 11.18 0.59
CA GLU A 134 -13.63 11.11 0.06
C GLU A 134 -14.68 11.83 0.94
N THR A 135 -14.24 12.49 2.02
CA THR A 135 -15.05 13.34 2.91
C THR A 135 -15.38 14.73 2.33
N ALA A 136 -15.08 14.95 1.05
CA ALA A 136 -15.33 16.21 0.35
C ALA A 136 -16.58 16.11 -0.53
N LYS A 137 -17.73 16.07 0.13
CA LYS A 137 -19.04 16.51 -0.38
C LYS A 137 -19.66 17.39 0.74
N PRO A 138 -20.67 18.24 0.49
CA PRO A 138 -20.81 19.53 1.17
C PRO A 138 -20.80 19.45 2.70
N LEU A 139 -21.31 18.35 3.25
CA LEU A 139 -21.02 17.85 4.59
C LEU A 139 -20.67 16.37 4.51
N SER A 140 -19.75 15.93 5.36
CA SER A 140 -19.41 14.51 5.53
C SER A 140 -20.50 13.81 6.35
N MET A 141 -20.69 12.50 6.16
CA MET A 141 -21.69 11.72 6.92
C MET A 141 -21.41 11.67 8.43
N ALA A 142 -20.15 11.84 8.82
CA ALA A 142 -19.77 11.92 10.22
C ALA A 142 -19.99 13.30 10.86
N THR A 143 -20.45 14.30 10.09
CA THR A 143 -20.71 15.65 10.61
C THR A 143 -21.74 15.58 11.74
N PRO A 144 -21.41 16.06 12.96
CA PRO A 144 -22.37 16.13 14.05
C PRO A 144 -23.54 17.06 13.72
N ILE A 145 -24.76 16.74 14.16
CA ILE A 145 -25.94 17.58 13.89
C ILE A 145 -25.77 18.99 14.47
N GLU A 146 -25.12 19.11 15.63
CA GLU A 146 -24.76 20.39 16.25
C GLU A 146 -23.87 21.25 15.33
N ALA A 147 -23.03 20.62 14.52
CA ALA A 147 -22.15 21.33 13.59
C ALA A 147 -22.92 22.04 12.44
N ILE A 148 -24.16 21.61 12.16
CA ILE A 148 -24.98 22.18 11.08
C ILE A 148 -25.33 23.64 11.39
N THR A 149 -25.44 24.01 12.67
CA THR A 149 -25.69 25.40 13.11
C THR A 149 -24.66 26.39 12.56
N TYR A 150 -23.41 25.96 12.36
CA TYR A 150 -22.35 26.78 11.76
C TYR A 150 -22.45 26.91 10.24
N CYS A 151 -23.23 26.05 9.60
CA CYS A 151 -23.51 26.11 8.18
C CYS A 151 -24.83 26.81 7.89
N ILE A 152 -25.79 26.69 8.81
CA ILE A 152 -27.15 27.22 8.74
C ILE A 152 -27.45 27.88 10.11
N PRO A 153 -27.27 29.20 10.26
CA PRO A 153 -27.43 29.88 11.55
C PRO A 153 -28.82 29.71 12.20
N THR A 154 -29.86 29.52 11.37
CA THR A 154 -31.25 29.36 11.81
C THR A 154 -31.65 27.91 12.12
N PHE A 155 -30.70 26.96 12.07
CA PHE A 155 -30.97 25.54 12.30
C PHE A 155 -31.04 25.22 13.79
N HIS A 156 -32.13 24.58 14.22
CA HIS A 156 -32.35 24.23 15.62
C HIS A 156 -31.96 22.77 15.90
N ALA A 157 -30.72 22.56 16.36
CA ALA A 157 -30.12 21.23 16.52
C ALA A 157 -30.54 20.48 17.81
N MET A 158 -30.96 21.17 18.87
CA MET A 158 -31.22 20.53 20.19
C MET A 158 -32.28 19.43 20.13
N PRO A 159 -33.46 19.60 19.50
CA PRO A 159 -34.50 18.57 19.48
C PRO A 159 -34.08 17.30 18.75
N TRP A 160 -33.15 17.43 17.81
CA TRP A 160 -32.59 16.30 17.06
C TRP A 160 -31.61 15.52 17.94
N LYS A 161 -30.77 16.24 18.69
CA LYS A 161 -29.80 15.68 19.63
C LYS A 161 -30.50 14.96 20.79
N ASP A 162 -31.53 15.57 21.35
CA ASP A 162 -32.32 15.00 22.47
C ASP A 162 -33.01 13.68 22.08
N LYS A 163 -33.36 13.53 20.80
CA LYS A 163 -33.93 12.31 20.22
C LYS A 163 -32.87 11.30 19.72
N GLY A 164 -31.59 11.53 20.01
CA GLY A 164 -30.50 10.60 19.71
C GLY A 164 -29.92 10.71 18.30
N ILE A 165 -30.26 11.77 17.55
CA ILE A 165 -29.63 12.05 16.25
C ILE A 165 -28.35 12.85 16.49
N LEU A 166 -27.22 12.15 16.43
CA LEU A 166 -25.89 12.69 16.71
C LEU A 166 -25.14 13.09 15.44
N HIS A 167 -25.30 12.34 14.35
CA HIS A 167 -24.59 12.55 13.08
C HIS A 167 -25.53 12.62 11.89
N LEU A 168 -25.08 13.29 10.84
CA LEU A 168 -25.79 13.38 9.58
C LEU A 168 -26.12 12.00 8.97
N ALA A 169 -25.24 11.00 9.15
CA ALA A 169 -25.46 9.63 8.67
C ALA A 169 -26.81 9.01 9.11
N GLN A 170 -27.31 9.36 10.30
CA GLN A 170 -28.56 8.81 10.84
C GLN A 170 -29.81 9.36 10.15
N VAL A 171 -29.67 10.42 9.35
CA VAL A 171 -30.76 11.06 8.59
C VAL A 171 -30.83 10.49 7.16
N PHE A 172 -29.88 9.62 6.78
CA PHE A 172 -29.79 9.02 5.46
C PHE A 172 -30.10 7.53 5.51
N GLU A 173 -30.83 7.04 4.51
CA GLU A 173 -31.12 5.62 4.31
C GLU A 173 -30.77 5.25 2.87
N SER A 174 -29.95 4.21 2.68
CA SER A 174 -29.48 3.76 1.36
C SER A 174 -28.87 4.89 0.49
N GLY A 175 -28.20 5.84 1.14
CA GLY A 175 -27.55 6.98 0.49
C GLY A 175 -28.51 8.14 0.13
N LYS A 176 -29.81 8.06 0.45
CA LYS A 176 -30.79 9.14 0.23
C LYS A 176 -31.24 9.76 1.55
N LEU A 177 -31.57 11.05 1.54
CA LEU A 177 -32.14 11.73 2.71
C LEU A 177 -33.54 11.17 3.01
N MET A 178 -33.77 10.71 4.24
CA MET A 178 -35.09 10.23 4.66
C MET A 178 -36.10 11.38 4.70
N GLY A 179 -37.35 11.10 4.31
CA GLY A 179 -38.47 12.04 4.48
C GLY A 179 -38.74 12.37 5.95
N PHE A 180 -39.32 13.54 6.22
CA PHE A 180 -39.62 13.97 7.58
C PHE A 180 -40.57 13.01 8.31
N ASP A 181 -41.58 12.47 7.61
CA ASP A 181 -42.54 11.52 8.20
C ASP A 181 -41.85 10.22 8.67
N ARG A 182 -40.87 9.75 7.88
CA ARG A 182 -40.05 8.59 8.21
C ARG A 182 -39.13 8.86 9.38
N LEU A 183 -38.47 10.03 9.42
CA LEU A 183 -37.65 10.46 10.56
C LEU A 183 -38.48 10.59 11.83
N ASN A 184 -39.71 11.09 11.73
CA ASN A 184 -40.63 11.18 12.84
C ASN A 184 -41.03 9.79 13.36
N THR A 185 -41.29 8.83 12.46
CA THR A 185 -41.61 7.45 12.86
C THR A 185 -40.44 6.77 13.60
N ILE A 186 -39.20 7.05 13.21
CA ILE A 186 -38.01 6.39 13.79
C ILE A 186 -37.56 7.07 15.10
N PHE A 187 -37.53 8.41 15.12
CA PHE A 187 -36.93 9.18 16.22
C PHE A 187 -37.94 9.97 17.05
N ASN A 188 -39.24 9.97 16.70
CA ASN A 188 -40.30 10.75 17.36
C ASN A 188 -39.92 12.23 17.50
N LEU A 189 -39.53 12.86 16.38
CA LEU A 189 -39.13 14.26 16.30
C LEU A 189 -40.36 15.18 16.41
N PRO A 190 -40.28 16.29 17.16
CA PRO A 190 -41.42 17.21 17.25
C PRO A 190 -41.70 17.86 15.89
N HIS A 191 -42.98 18.11 15.58
CA HIS A 191 -43.38 18.75 14.31
C HIS A 191 -42.74 20.13 14.08
N THR A 192 -42.34 20.82 15.15
CA THR A 192 -41.56 22.07 15.11
C THR A 192 -40.20 21.90 14.41
N SER A 193 -39.65 20.68 14.38
CA SER A 193 -38.38 20.36 13.70
C SER A 193 -38.52 20.18 12.18
N SER A 194 -39.75 20.22 11.64
CA SER A 194 -40.01 20.13 10.20
C SER A 194 -39.32 21.26 9.42
N TYR A 195 -39.33 22.47 9.97
CA TYR A 195 -38.66 23.61 9.36
C TYR A 195 -37.14 23.43 9.31
N SER A 196 -36.53 22.93 10.39
CA SER A 196 -35.09 22.60 10.42
C SER A 196 -34.73 21.49 9.44
N TYR A 197 -35.62 20.51 9.23
CA TYR A 197 -35.43 19.50 8.21
C TYR A 197 -35.46 20.11 6.79
N ILE A 198 -36.39 21.02 6.50
CA ILE A 198 -36.47 21.72 5.21
C ILE A 198 -35.20 22.56 4.97
N GLN A 199 -34.70 23.26 5.99
CA GLN A 199 -33.44 24.02 5.92
C GLN A 199 -32.24 23.12 5.60
N LEU A 200 -32.15 21.95 6.25
CA LEU A 200 -31.09 20.98 5.97
C LEU A 200 -31.19 20.44 4.53
N LYS A 201 -32.42 20.07 4.10
CA LYS A 201 -32.69 19.59 2.75
C LYS A 201 -32.30 20.63 1.69
N SER A 202 -32.70 21.89 1.87
CA SER A 202 -32.37 22.97 0.94
C SER A 202 -30.87 23.24 0.88
N PHE A 203 -30.19 23.27 2.02
CA PHE A 203 -28.73 23.45 2.08
C PHE A 203 -27.96 22.34 1.35
N LEU A 204 -28.36 21.08 1.56
CA LEU A 204 -27.76 19.94 0.88
C LEU A 204 -28.00 19.98 -0.63
N HIS A 205 -29.18 20.45 -1.05
CA HIS A 205 -29.53 20.62 -2.46
C HIS A 205 -28.66 21.70 -3.14
N THR A 206 -28.52 22.88 -2.54
CA THR A 206 -27.75 24.00 -3.11
C THR A 206 -26.28 23.68 -3.37
N ARG A 207 -25.67 22.80 -2.55
CA ARG A 207 -24.24 22.46 -2.67
C ARG A 207 -23.92 21.13 -3.36
N ASN A 208 -24.91 20.29 -3.69
CA ASN A 208 -24.72 19.02 -4.43
C ASN A 208 -25.10 19.14 -5.92
N LYS A 209 -24.60 20.17 -6.62
CA LYS A 209 -24.93 20.42 -8.03
C LYS A 209 -24.39 19.37 -9.03
N ASP A 210 -23.52 18.46 -8.58
CA ASP A 210 -22.81 17.49 -9.45
C ASP A 210 -23.54 16.14 -9.64
N SER A 211 -24.67 15.90 -8.96
CA SER A 211 -25.42 14.63 -9.05
C SER A 211 -26.78 14.85 -9.71
N ARG A 212 -27.05 14.16 -10.82
CA ARG A 212 -28.39 14.12 -11.46
C ARG A 212 -29.49 13.58 -10.53
N ASN A 213 -29.14 12.92 -9.43
CA ASN A 213 -30.07 12.49 -8.39
C ASN A 213 -29.83 13.25 -7.08
N GLU A 214 -30.84 14.05 -6.75
CA GLU A 214 -30.97 14.94 -5.60
C GLU A 214 -30.67 14.21 -4.27
N THR A 215 -29.90 14.83 -3.39
CA THR A 215 -29.59 14.33 -2.02
C THR A 215 -28.89 12.95 -1.91
N THR A 216 -28.32 12.42 -2.99
CA THR A 216 -27.62 11.12 -2.90
C THR A 216 -26.15 11.30 -2.49
N ILE A 217 -25.76 10.77 -1.33
CA ILE A 217 -24.36 10.73 -0.86
C ILE A 217 -23.88 9.28 -1.01
N ALA A 218 -22.58 9.10 -1.28
CA ALA A 218 -22.00 7.78 -1.53
C ALA A 218 -22.41 6.80 -0.41
N SER A 219 -22.94 5.63 -0.79
CA SER A 219 -23.46 4.63 0.14
C SER A 219 -22.38 4.02 1.03
N ALA A 220 -21.11 4.07 0.59
CA ALA A 220 -19.97 3.58 1.35
C ALA A 220 -19.32 4.72 2.15
N LEU A 221 -19.38 4.60 3.48
CA LEU A 221 -18.66 5.49 4.40
C LEU A 221 -17.16 5.26 4.31
N SER A 222 -16.38 6.35 4.22
CA SER A 222 -14.92 6.27 4.33
C SER A 222 -14.49 5.73 5.70
N THR A 223 -13.27 5.18 5.80
CA THR A 223 -12.74 4.71 7.10
C THR A 223 -12.77 5.81 8.18
N TRP A 224 -12.51 7.06 7.79
CA TRP A 224 -12.59 8.20 8.70
C TRP A 224 -14.01 8.49 9.16
N GLU A 225 -14.99 8.46 8.25
CA GLU A 225 -16.40 8.65 8.61
C GLU A 225 -16.90 7.56 9.54
N GLN A 226 -16.55 6.30 9.26
CA GLN A 226 -16.87 5.18 10.14
C GLN A 226 -16.29 5.41 11.54
N THR A 227 -15.04 5.89 11.65
CA THR A 227 -14.44 6.21 12.96
C THR A 227 -15.14 7.37 13.67
N GLY A 228 -15.53 8.42 12.94
CA GLY A 228 -16.23 9.57 13.50
C GLY A 228 -17.64 9.23 14.00
N ILE A 229 -18.35 8.37 13.27
CA ILE A 229 -19.71 7.93 13.62
C ILE A 229 -19.69 6.95 14.79
N THR A 230 -18.94 5.85 14.63
CA THR A 230 -18.92 4.76 15.63
C THR A 230 -18.16 5.13 16.90
N GLY A 231 -17.30 6.15 16.84
CA GLY A 231 -16.39 6.49 17.92
C GLY A 231 -15.39 5.38 18.24
N LYS A 232 -15.17 4.42 17.33
CA LYS A 232 -14.28 3.27 17.46
C LYS A 232 -13.32 3.22 16.29
N LEU A 233 -12.06 2.92 16.57
CA LEU A 233 -11.07 2.61 15.54
C LEU A 233 -11.28 1.18 15.02
N PRO A 234 -11.08 0.90 13.72
CA PRO A 234 -11.08 -0.46 13.23
C PRO A 234 -10.04 -1.29 14.01
N GLN A 235 -10.36 -2.55 14.35
CA GLN A 235 -9.49 -3.40 15.18
C GLN A 235 -8.07 -3.59 14.61
N THR A 236 -7.90 -3.45 13.30
CA THR A 236 -6.61 -3.54 12.60
C THR A 236 -5.85 -2.21 12.51
N PHE A 237 -6.44 -1.11 12.98
CA PHE A 237 -5.96 0.25 12.81
C PHE A 237 -5.21 0.74 14.04
N LYS A 238 -3.89 0.57 14.04
CA LYS A 238 -3.03 1.33 14.98
C LYS A 238 -3.05 2.81 14.56
N PRO A 239 -3.34 3.78 15.45
CA PRO A 239 -3.65 5.17 15.08
C PRO A 239 -2.67 5.79 14.07
N LEU A 240 -1.37 5.77 14.39
CA LEU A 240 -0.33 6.32 13.51
C LEU A 240 -0.20 5.56 12.19
N SER A 241 -0.10 4.22 12.24
CA SER A 241 0.08 3.40 11.03
C SER A 241 -1.14 3.47 10.12
N GLY A 242 -2.32 3.61 10.70
CA GLY A 242 -3.57 3.74 9.97
C GLY A 242 -3.68 5.09 9.28
N CYS A 243 -3.43 6.21 10.01
CA CYS A 243 -3.33 7.54 9.39
C CYS A 243 -2.32 7.54 8.25
N TYR A 244 -1.14 6.96 8.46
CA TYR A 244 -0.10 6.87 7.46
C TYR A 244 -0.59 6.16 6.19
N ARG A 245 -1.25 5.00 6.33
CA ARG A 245 -1.80 4.26 5.18
C ARG A 245 -2.83 5.06 4.39
N LEU A 246 -3.68 5.82 5.06
CA LEU A 246 -4.71 6.66 4.42
C LEU A 246 -4.13 7.91 3.75
N ILE A 247 -3.05 8.48 4.29
CA ILE A 247 -2.37 9.65 3.70
C ILE A 247 -1.51 9.26 2.48
N LEU A 248 -1.01 8.03 2.46
CA LEU A 248 -0.04 7.63 1.45
C LEU A 248 -0.61 7.77 0.03
N PRO A 249 0.12 8.42 -0.89
CA PRO A 249 -0.39 8.75 -2.21
C PRO A 249 -0.49 7.56 -3.17
N TYR A 250 -0.23 6.32 -2.74
CA TYR A 250 -0.13 5.18 -3.65
C TYR A 250 -1.49 4.72 -4.21
N GLN A 251 -2.59 5.06 -3.56
CA GLN A 251 -3.94 4.76 -4.07
C GLN A 251 -4.24 5.47 -5.41
N SER A 252 -3.45 6.50 -5.77
CA SER A 252 -3.53 7.24 -7.03
C SER A 252 -2.41 6.87 -8.03
N LEU A 253 -1.81 5.69 -7.91
CA LEU A 253 -0.84 5.22 -8.90
C LEU A 253 -1.60 4.98 -10.22
N SER A 254 -1.19 5.69 -11.29
CA SER A 254 -1.75 5.56 -12.64
C SER A 254 -1.42 4.21 -13.26
N ASP A 255 -1.97 3.93 -14.45
CA ASP A 255 -1.78 2.73 -15.29
C ASP A 255 -0.31 2.34 -15.55
N SER A 256 0.67 3.18 -15.21
CA SER A 256 2.10 2.88 -15.37
C SER A 256 2.71 1.97 -14.28
N THR A 257 1.91 1.17 -13.58
CA THR A 257 2.44 0.25 -12.56
C THR A 257 3.24 -0.90 -13.20
N PRO A 258 4.21 -1.49 -12.47
CA PRO A 258 4.91 -2.68 -12.97
C PRO A 258 3.96 -3.82 -13.32
N ALA A 259 2.85 -3.97 -12.59
CA ALA A 259 1.80 -4.95 -12.87
C ALA A 259 1.23 -4.76 -14.27
N HIS A 260 0.75 -3.55 -14.59
CA HIS A 260 0.19 -3.23 -15.90
C HIS A 260 1.19 -3.43 -17.04
N GLN A 261 2.46 -3.05 -16.82
CA GLN A 261 3.49 -3.29 -17.82
C GLN A 261 3.69 -4.80 -18.07
N TRP A 262 3.57 -5.65 -17.03
CA TRP A 262 3.62 -7.11 -17.17
C TRP A 262 2.37 -7.68 -17.84
N GLU A 263 1.19 -7.13 -17.59
CA GLU A 263 -0.03 -7.49 -18.33
C GLU A 263 0.11 -7.23 -19.83
N MET A 264 0.65 -6.07 -20.21
CA MET A 264 0.88 -5.74 -21.63
C MET A 264 1.85 -6.71 -22.31
N ASP A 265 2.96 -7.04 -21.64
CA ASP A 265 3.97 -7.93 -22.18
C ASP A 265 3.44 -9.37 -22.29
N LEU A 266 2.79 -9.87 -21.24
CA LEU A 266 2.27 -11.24 -21.16
C LEU A 266 0.95 -11.44 -21.91
N GLN A 267 0.29 -10.35 -22.32
CA GLN A 267 -1.04 -10.36 -22.94
C GLN A 267 -2.09 -11.10 -22.11
N THR A 268 -1.92 -11.09 -20.77
CA THR A 268 -2.80 -11.75 -19.82
C THR A 268 -3.11 -10.81 -18.66
N PRO A 269 -4.37 -10.69 -18.22
CA PRO A 269 -4.72 -9.83 -17.10
C PRO A 269 -4.17 -10.41 -15.78
N ILE A 270 -3.61 -9.56 -14.94
CA ILE A 270 -3.08 -9.90 -13.62
C ILE A 270 -3.98 -9.25 -12.58
N THR A 271 -4.80 -10.06 -11.91
CA THR A 271 -5.68 -9.54 -10.86
C THR A 271 -4.87 -8.96 -9.68
N GLU A 272 -5.45 -7.99 -8.97
CA GLU A 272 -4.80 -7.39 -7.79
C GLU A 272 -4.45 -8.44 -6.72
N LYS A 273 -5.31 -9.46 -6.55
CA LYS A 273 -5.06 -10.59 -5.63
C LYS A 273 -3.84 -11.41 -6.05
N GLN A 274 -3.67 -11.68 -7.34
CA GLN A 274 -2.49 -12.37 -7.87
C GLN A 274 -1.23 -11.52 -7.70
N TRP A 275 -1.28 -10.24 -8.08
CA TRP A 275 -0.14 -9.32 -7.91
C TRP A 275 0.30 -9.19 -6.44
N SER A 276 -0.66 -9.07 -5.53
CA SER A 276 -0.39 -9.07 -4.10
C SER A 276 0.20 -10.40 -3.62
N SER A 277 -0.19 -11.52 -4.23
CA SER A 277 0.36 -12.84 -3.92
C SER A 277 1.83 -12.92 -4.34
N ILE A 278 2.13 -12.57 -5.59
CA ILE A 278 3.46 -12.54 -6.19
C ILE A 278 4.43 -11.72 -5.34
N THR A 279 4.05 -10.47 -5.05
CA THR A 279 4.93 -9.50 -4.40
C THR A 279 5.16 -9.80 -2.91
N SER A 280 4.16 -10.35 -2.21
CA SER A 280 4.24 -10.56 -0.77
C SER A 280 4.75 -11.95 -0.37
N SER A 281 4.48 -12.99 -1.16
CA SER A 281 4.86 -14.37 -0.82
C SER A 281 6.38 -14.57 -0.86
N THR A 282 7.03 -14.01 -1.87
CA THR A 282 8.49 -14.09 -2.03
C THR A 282 9.23 -13.50 -0.82
N ARG A 283 8.83 -12.32 -0.34
CA ARG A 283 9.44 -11.68 0.85
C ARG A 283 9.19 -12.42 2.16
N LYS A 284 8.14 -13.23 2.25
CA LYS A 284 7.83 -14.02 3.46
C LYS A 284 8.68 -15.29 3.55
N LEU A 285 8.95 -15.94 2.41
CA LEU A 285 9.63 -17.23 2.37
C LEU A 285 11.14 -17.12 2.21
N ILE A 286 11.64 -16.09 1.52
CA ILE A 286 13.07 -15.90 1.26
C ILE A 286 13.66 -14.89 2.24
N LYS A 287 14.80 -15.25 2.84
CA LYS A 287 15.57 -14.35 3.74
C LYS A 287 16.81 -13.74 3.09
N SER A 288 17.26 -14.29 1.97
CA SER A 288 18.47 -13.81 1.26
C SER A 288 18.22 -12.49 0.55
N ALA A 289 18.97 -11.46 0.95
CA ALA A 289 18.91 -10.14 0.35
C ALA A 289 19.20 -10.14 -1.17
N PRO A 290 20.23 -10.86 -1.67
CA PRO A 290 20.47 -10.96 -3.12
C PRO A 290 19.28 -11.52 -3.92
N LEU A 291 18.59 -12.54 -3.41
CA LEU A 291 17.43 -13.12 -4.10
C LEU A 291 16.21 -12.20 -4.04
N ILE A 292 15.98 -11.53 -2.90
CA ILE A 292 14.94 -10.50 -2.80
C ILE A 292 15.20 -9.35 -3.77
N GLU A 293 16.45 -8.92 -3.91
CA GLU A 293 16.86 -7.91 -4.89
C GLU A 293 16.63 -8.41 -6.32
N GLN A 294 16.98 -9.66 -6.63
CA GLN A 294 16.73 -10.25 -7.94
C GLN A 294 15.26 -10.26 -8.30
N HIS A 295 14.39 -10.68 -7.37
CA HIS A 295 12.95 -10.66 -7.58
C HIS A 295 12.44 -9.23 -7.88
N GLN A 296 12.98 -8.24 -7.16
CA GLN A 296 12.65 -6.83 -7.42
C GLN A 296 13.15 -6.36 -8.79
N LYS A 297 14.38 -6.76 -9.19
CA LYS A 297 14.90 -6.46 -10.52
C LYS A 297 14.01 -7.01 -11.62
N THR A 298 13.46 -8.21 -11.44
CA THR A 298 12.49 -8.80 -12.37
C THR A 298 11.17 -8.02 -12.36
N ILE A 299 10.53 -7.84 -11.21
CA ILE A 299 9.26 -7.11 -11.09
C ILE A 299 9.33 -5.73 -11.74
N TYR A 300 10.39 -4.96 -11.45
CA TYR A 300 10.57 -3.60 -11.94
C TYR A 300 11.23 -3.51 -13.32
N ARG A 301 11.53 -4.64 -13.98
CA ARG A 301 12.23 -4.71 -15.26
C ARG A 301 13.51 -3.88 -15.25
N TRP A 302 14.30 -4.08 -14.22
CA TRP A 302 15.47 -3.25 -13.94
C TRP A 302 16.56 -3.41 -15.00
N TYR A 303 16.71 -4.62 -15.53
CA TYR A 303 17.70 -4.94 -16.55
C TYR A 303 17.48 -4.14 -17.84
N MET A 304 18.56 -3.54 -18.34
CA MET A 304 18.54 -2.77 -19.59
C MET A 304 18.64 -3.73 -20.77
N VAL A 305 17.54 -3.92 -21.49
CA VAL A 305 17.49 -4.80 -22.67
C VAL A 305 17.86 -4.04 -23.95
N PRO A 306 18.36 -4.71 -25.01
CA PRO A 306 18.76 -4.10 -26.29
C PRO A 306 17.73 -3.14 -26.86
N LEU A 307 16.44 -3.52 -26.83
CA LEU A 307 15.38 -2.66 -27.34
C LEU A 307 15.25 -1.34 -26.56
N ARG A 308 15.51 -1.35 -25.24
CA ARG A 308 15.54 -0.13 -24.42
C ARG A 308 16.83 0.67 -24.64
N ILE A 309 17.95 -0.01 -24.80
CA ILE A 309 19.25 0.63 -25.06
C ILE A 309 19.20 1.33 -26.42
N HIS A 310 18.69 0.68 -27.47
CA HIS A 310 18.52 1.26 -28.80
C HIS A 310 17.62 2.51 -28.78
N LYS A 311 16.56 2.51 -27.96
CA LYS A 311 15.71 3.71 -27.77
C LYS A 311 16.45 4.89 -27.14
N LEU A 312 17.47 4.63 -26.31
CA LEU A 312 18.30 5.68 -25.69
C LEU A 312 19.46 6.09 -26.61
N TYR A 313 20.04 5.13 -27.31
CA TYR A 313 21.18 5.28 -28.20
C TYR A 313 20.87 4.57 -29.53
N PRO A 314 20.37 5.29 -30.55
CA PRO A 314 19.97 4.68 -31.82
C PRO A 314 21.09 3.94 -32.56
N THR A 315 22.36 4.22 -32.23
CA THR A 315 23.54 3.54 -32.78
C THR A 315 23.72 2.11 -32.26
N ALA A 316 23.11 1.75 -31.12
CA ALA A 316 23.20 0.40 -30.58
C ALA A 316 22.22 -0.56 -31.27
N SER A 317 22.57 -1.82 -31.47
CA SER A 317 21.65 -2.80 -32.08
C SER A 317 20.44 -3.10 -31.19
N PRO A 318 19.20 -3.13 -31.73
CA PRO A 318 18.01 -3.56 -30.99
C PRO A 318 17.87 -5.09 -30.87
N THR A 319 18.77 -5.87 -31.48
CA THR A 319 18.67 -7.34 -31.52
C THR A 319 19.09 -8.01 -30.22
N CYS A 320 18.57 -9.21 -29.97
CA CYS A 320 18.89 -10.01 -28.80
C CYS A 320 20.39 -10.36 -28.73
N TRP A 321 21.00 -10.24 -27.55
CA TRP A 321 22.41 -10.58 -27.33
C TRP A 321 22.72 -12.07 -27.57
N ARG A 322 21.73 -12.95 -27.37
CA ARG A 322 21.90 -14.41 -27.47
C ARG A 322 21.65 -14.91 -28.88
N CYS A 323 20.45 -14.72 -29.43
CA CYS A 323 20.11 -15.28 -30.74
C CYS A 323 20.49 -14.36 -31.91
N LYS A 324 20.71 -13.06 -31.68
CA LYS A 324 20.97 -12.03 -32.72
C LYS A 324 19.92 -11.93 -33.83
N GLN A 325 18.78 -12.63 -33.72
CA GLN A 325 17.73 -12.70 -34.74
C GLN A 325 16.55 -11.77 -34.44
N GLU A 326 15.93 -11.93 -33.27
CA GLU A 326 14.76 -11.13 -32.88
C GLU A 326 15.12 -9.86 -32.10
N LYS A 327 14.16 -8.93 -32.02
CA LYS A 327 14.26 -7.73 -31.16
C LYS A 327 14.38 -8.14 -29.70
N GLY A 328 15.40 -7.61 -29.01
CA GLY A 328 15.69 -7.89 -27.60
C GLY A 328 14.71 -7.21 -26.65
N SER A 329 13.45 -7.62 -26.64
CA SER A 329 12.46 -7.23 -25.63
C SER A 329 12.74 -7.91 -24.29
N VAL A 330 12.09 -7.43 -23.21
CA VAL A 330 12.21 -8.06 -21.88
C VAL A 330 11.75 -9.52 -21.94
N LEU A 331 10.57 -9.80 -22.48
CA LEU A 331 10.10 -11.18 -22.61
C LEU A 331 10.95 -12.04 -23.54
N HIS A 332 11.50 -11.48 -24.62
CA HIS A 332 12.37 -12.26 -25.48
C HIS A 332 13.63 -12.70 -24.73
N ILE A 333 14.33 -11.77 -24.08
CA ILE A 333 15.59 -12.07 -23.39
C ILE A 333 15.42 -13.02 -22.21
N TRP A 334 14.31 -12.89 -21.49
CA TRP A 334 14.10 -13.62 -20.24
C TRP A 334 13.29 -14.90 -20.41
N TRP A 335 12.57 -15.07 -21.52
CA TRP A 335 11.68 -16.22 -21.73
C TRP A 335 11.71 -16.77 -23.16
N LYS A 336 11.32 -15.98 -24.17
CA LYS A 336 11.05 -16.49 -25.53
C LYS A 336 12.29 -16.85 -26.36
N CYS A 337 13.50 -16.47 -25.93
CA CYS A 337 14.71 -16.72 -26.71
C CYS A 337 14.93 -18.23 -26.92
N PRO A 338 15.06 -18.74 -28.17
CA PRO A 338 15.23 -20.18 -28.43
C PRO A 338 16.45 -20.79 -27.73
N ARG A 339 17.52 -20.00 -27.60
CA ARG A 339 18.74 -20.40 -26.88
C ARG A 339 18.54 -20.54 -25.37
N LEU A 340 17.48 -19.97 -24.81
CA LEU A 340 17.19 -19.99 -23.38
C LEU A 340 16.15 -21.06 -22.99
N ILE A 341 15.29 -21.48 -23.92
CA ILE A 341 14.19 -22.42 -23.64
C ILE A 341 14.71 -23.70 -22.96
N ARG A 342 15.78 -24.32 -23.47
CA ARG A 342 16.40 -25.52 -22.87
C ARG A 342 16.82 -25.31 -21.42
N TYR A 343 17.40 -24.14 -21.10
CA TYR A 343 17.79 -23.81 -19.73
C TYR A 343 16.59 -23.76 -18.79
N TRP A 344 15.46 -23.22 -19.26
CA TRP A 344 14.22 -23.20 -18.48
C TRP A 344 13.60 -24.60 -18.34
N GLU A 345 13.63 -25.41 -19.38
CA GLU A 345 13.16 -26.81 -19.34
C GLU A 345 13.95 -27.62 -18.31
N ASP A 346 15.28 -27.53 -18.32
CA ASP A 346 16.13 -28.21 -17.36
C ASP A 346 15.93 -27.68 -15.93
N THR A 347 15.74 -26.37 -15.77
CA THR A 347 15.36 -25.78 -14.47
C THR A 347 14.01 -26.31 -13.99
N GLY A 348 13.03 -26.46 -14.89
CA GLY A 348 11.72 -27.04 -14.61
C GLY A 348 11.79 -28.50 -14.18
N LYS A 349 12.63 -29.31 -14.86
CA LYS A 349 12.90 -30.71 -14.49
C LYS A 349 13.48 -30.81 -13.08
N ILE A 350 14.49 -30.01 -12.76
CA ILE A 350 15.08 -29.98 -11.40
C ILE A 350 14.00 -29.70 -10.34
N ILE A 351 13.10 -28.76 -10.61
CA ILE A 351 11.99 -28.46 -9.68
C ILE A 351 11.04 -29.65 -9.56
N ALA A 352 10.65 -30.27 -10.67
CA ALA A 352 9.76 -31.42 -10.68
C ALA A 352 10.38 -32.60 -9.94
N ASP A 353 11.65 -32.92 -10.20
CA ASP A 353 12.37 -34.02 -9.57
C ASP A 353 12.58 -33.80 -8.07
N THR A 354 12.80 -32.55 -7.64
CA THR A 354 13.04 -32.26 -6.22
C THR A 354 11.75 -32.13 -5.41
N THR A 355 10.68 -31.60 -6.01
CA THR A 355 9.43 -31.29 -5.29
C THR A 355 8.27 -32.23 -5.62
N THR A 356 8.40 -33.10 -6.61
CA THR A 356 7.33 -33.94 -7.20
C THR A 356 6.15 -33.16 -7.77
N ILE A 357 6.32 -31.85 -8.00
CA ILE A 357 5.29 -30.95 -8.50
C ILE A 357 5.68 -30.43 -9.88
N HIS A 358 4.82 -30.64 -10.86
CA HIS A 358 4.98 -30.08 -12.20
C HIS A 358 4.42 -28.66 -12.26
N LEU A 359 5.29 -27.69 -12.52
CA LEU A 359 4.89 -26.30 -12.75
C LEU A 359 4.47 -26.11 -14.22
N PRO A 360 3.45 -25.27 -14.49
CA PRO A 360 3.12 -24.90 -15.85
C PRO A 360 4.30 -24.15 -16.49
N PHE A 361 4.69 -24.55 -17.70
CA PHE A 361 5.80 -23.95 -18.44
C PHE A 361 5.34 -22.63 -19.08
N ASP A 362 5.15 -21.62 -18.24
CA ASP A 362 4.70 -20.29 -18.64
C ASP A 362 5.57 -19.18 -18.03
N PRO A 363 5.64 -18.00 -18.68
CA PRO A 363 6.44 -16.89 -18.17
C PRO A 363 5.91 -16.34 -16.84
N LYS A 364 4.63 -16.53 -16.53
CA LYS A 364 4.02 -16.00 -15.30
C LYS A 364 4.56 -16.73 -14.06
N THR A 365 4.71 -18.04 -14.17
CA THR A 365 5.21 -18.93 -13.12
C THR A 365 6.71 -18.79 -12.98
N PHE A 366 7.46 -18.84 -14.10
CA PHE A 366 8.92 -18.83 -14.06
C PHE A 366 9.52 -17.44 -13.83
N LEU A 367 8.90 -16.36 -14.34
CA LEU A 367 9.40 -14.99 -14.14
C LEU A 367 8.76 -14.28 -12.95
N LEU A 368 7.43 -14.28 -12.87
CA LEU A 368 6.70 -13.58 -11.80
C LEU A 368 6.52 -14.42 -10.53
N LEU A 369 6.86 -15.71 -10.55
CA LEU A 369 6.72 -16.61 -9.40
C LEU A 369 5.25 -16.75 -8.95
N ASP A 370 4.31 -16.74 -9.90
CA ASP A 370 2.88 -16.97 -9.64
C ASP A 370 2.59 -18.45 -9.36
N ILE A 371 3.09 -18.95 -8.22
CA ILE A 371 2.94 -20.34 -7.80
C ILE A 371 1.61 -20.51 -7.03
N PRO A 372 0.83 -21.58 -7.32
CA PRO A 372 -0.44 -21.85 -6.63
C PRO A 372 -0.28 -21.92 -5.10
N ARG A 373 -1.29 -21.44 -4.37
CA ARG A 373 -1.22 -21.32 -2.90
C ARG A 373 -1.32 -22.67 -2.20
N GLU A 374 -1.89 -23.64 -2.88
CA GLU A 374 -2.08 -25.04 -2.49
C GLU A 374 -0.74 -25.77 -2.40
N THR A 375 0.32 -25.25 -3.05
CA THR A 375 1.66 -25.83 -2.95
C THR A 375 2.19 -25.82 -1.52
N PRO A 376 2.79 -26.91 -1.01
CA PRO A 376 3.39 -26.93 0.31
C PRO A 376 4.42 -25.79 0.50
N THR A 377 4.45 -25.18 1.68
CA THR A 377 5.31 -24.01 1.95
C THR A 377 6.79 -24.30 1.72
N GLN A 378 7.24 -25.51 2.03
CA GLN A 378 8.61 -25.99 1.88
C GLN A 378 8.98 -26.10 0.39
N ALA A 379 8.13 -26.73 -0.41
CA ALA A 379 8.31 -26.86 -1.85
C ALA A 379 8.33 -25.48 -2.52
N ARG A 380 7.40 -24.60 -2.15
CA ARG A 380 7.33 -23.23 -2.68
C ARG A 380 8.58 -22.41 -2.35
N LYS A 381 9.12 -22.57 -1.14
CA LYS A 381 10.38 -21.93 -0.74
C LYS A 381 11.52 -22.39 -1.65
N LEU A 382 11.67 -23.70 -1.87
CA LEU A 382 12.69 -24.25 -2.76
C LEU A 382 12.51 -23.72 -4.19
N MET A 383 11.29 -23.76 -4.73
CA MET A 383 10.95 -23.26 -6.06
C MET A 383 11.38 -21.79 -6.22
N TYR A 384 11.11 -20.93 -5.23
CA TYR A 384 11.55 -19.55 -5.29
C TYR A 384 13.08 -19.40 -5.28
N HIS A 385 13.80 -20.23 -4.51
CA HIS A 385 15.28 -20.22 -4.55
C HIS A 385 15.80 -20.63 -5.93
N VAL A 386 15.29 -21.72 -6.49
CA VAL A 386 15.70 -22.23 -7.80
C VAL A 386 15.41 -21.20 -8.88
N LEU A 387 14.16 -20.72 -8.97
CA LEU A 387 13.73 -19.80 -10.02
C LEU A 387 14.44 -18.45 -9.93
N LEU A 388 14.61 -17.87 -8.75
CA LEU A 388 15.33 -16.60 -8.61
C LEU A 388 16.82 -16.73 -8.89
N THR A 389 17.43 -17.85 -8.51
CA THR A 389 18.84 -18.11 -8.84
C THR A 389 19.00 -18.31 -10.35
N ALA A 390 18.08 -19.01 -10.99
CA ALA A 390 18.06 -19.16 -12.44
C ALA A 390 17.91 -17.81 -13.14
N GLN A 391 16.98 -16.95 -12.69
CA GLN A 391 16.86 -15.58 -13.19
C GLN A 391 18.14 -14.77 -12.99
N LYS A 392 18.80 -14.88 -11.84
CA LYS A 392 20.07 -14.18 -11.60
C LYS A 392 21.12 -14.60 -12.63
N LEU A 393 21.26 -15.90 -12.90
CA LEU A 393 22.23 -16.42 -13.85
C LEU A 393 21.93 -16.06 -15.30
N ILE A 394 20.67 -15.81 -15.67
CA ILE A 394 20.33 -15.29 -17.00
C ILE A 394 20.93 -13.88 -17.23
N ALA A 395 21.08 -13.07 -16.19
CA ALA A 395 21.74 -11.77 -16.31
C ALA A 395 23.27 -11.89 -16.43
N ASP A 396 23.84 -12.94 -15.84
CA ASP A 396 25.27 -13.25 -15.92
C ASP A 396 25.52 -14.26 -17.04
N THR A 397 25.77 -15.53 -16.69
CA THR A 397 25.94 -16.66 -17.62
C THR A 397 25.05 -17.83 -17.20
N PRO A 398 23.99 -18.16 -17.98
CA PRO A 398 23.08 -19.24 -17.62
C PRO A 398 23.76 -20.60 -17.81
N SER A 399 23.88 -21.36 -16.72
CA SER A 399 24.44 -22.70 -16.69
C SER A 399 23.83 -23.50 -15.53
N ILE A 400 23.47 -24.76 -15.77
CA ILE A 400 22.87 -25.64 -14.75
C ILE A 400 23.87 -25.98 -13.63
N PRO A 401 25.14 -26.33 -13.92
CA PRO A 401 26.17 -26.45 -12.88
C PRO A 401 26.28 -25.21 -11.97
N ALA A 402 26.25 -24.01 -12.56
CA ALA A 402 26.31 -22.75 -11.79
C ALA A 402 25.05 -22.54 -10.94
N LEU A 403 23.87 -22.90 -11.47
CA LEU A 403 22.59 -22.86 -10.75
C LEU A 403 22.66 -23.71 -9.50
N ILE A 404 23.09 -24.97 -9.63
CA ILE A 404 23.21 -25.90 -8.52
C ILE A 404 24.19 -25.37 -7.47
N GLN A 405 25.36 -24.89 -7.89
CA GLN A 405 26.38 -24.36 -6.98
C GLN A 405 25.87 -23.15 -6.18
N ASP A 406 25.15 -22.22 -6.82
CA ASP A 406 24.61 -21.05 -6.13
C ASP A 406 23.46 -21.42 -5.17
N ILE A 407 22.66 -22.44 -5.50
CA ILE A 407 21.63 -22.97 -4.58
C ILE A 407 22.31 -23.62 -3.36
N ASP A 408 23.40 -24.37 -3.55
CA ASP A 408 24.15 -24.98 -2.44
C ASP A 408 24.72 -23.92 -1.49
N LYS A 409 25.31 -22.84 -2.02
CA LYS A 409 25.75 -21.69 -1.22
C LYS A 409 24.58 -21.07 -0.44
N GLN A 410 23.43 -20.95 -1.08
CA GLN A 410 22.23 -20.38 -0.48
C GLN A 410 21.68 -21.27 0.65
N ALA A 411 21.73 -22.59 0.50
CA ALA A 411 21.39 -23.57 1.53
C ALA A 411 22.29 -23.46 2.76
N ILE A 412 23.60 -23.35 2.55
CA ILE A 412 24.60 -23.16 3.61
C ILE A 412 24.35 -21.84 4.35
N TYR A 413 24.13 -20.75 3.61
CA TYR A 413 23.83 -19.43 4.18
C TYR A 413 22.61 -19.48 5.10
N GLU A 414 21.49 -20.03 4.64
CA GLU A 414 20.27 -20.05 5.44
C GLU A 414 20.36 -20.98 6.65
N THR A 415 21.05 -22.11 6.51
CA THR A 415 21.27 -23.05 7.61
C THR A 415 22.11 -22.39 8.71
N SER A 416 23.16 -21.66 8.31
CA SER A 416 24.02 -20.92 9.23
C SER A 416 23.27 -19.76 9.90
N PHE A 417 22.45 -19.04 9.13
CA PHE A 417 21.62 -17.95 9.63
C PHE A 417 20.56 -18.43 10.62
N SER A 418 19.89 -19.55 10.37
CA SER A 418 18.92 -20.14 11.31
C SER A 418 19.59 -20.58 12.61
N LYS A 419 20.79 -21.18 12.54
CA LYS A 419 21.59 -21.54 13.73
C LYS A 419 21.93 -20.31 14.57
N ALA A 420 22.38 -19.22 13.95
CA ALA A 420 22.71 -17.97 14.64
C ALA A 420 21.50 -17.29 15.32
N GLN A 421 20.27 -17.56 14.87
CA GLN A 421 19.04 -17.01 15.45
C GLN A 421 18.41 -17.89 16.54
N ASN A 422 19.06 -18.97 16.98
CA ASN A 422 18.49 -19.99 17.89
C ASN A 422 17.10 -20.47 17.45
N SER A 423 16.84 -20.48 16.14
CA SER A 423 15.55 -20.83 15.57
C SER A 423 15.63 -22.24 15.01
N THR A 424 15.04 -23.21 15.73
CA THR A 424 14.89 -24.60 15.27
C THR A 424 13.74 -24.77 14.26
N LYS A 425 12.99 -23.71 13.94
CA LYS A 425 11.77 -23.81 13.14
C LYS A 425 12.05 -23.92 11.63
N CYS A 426 11.79 -25.11 11.08
CA CYS A 426 11.36 -25.39 9.71
C CYS A 426 12.32 -25.12 8.53
N SER A 427 13.57 -24.67 8.72
CA SER A 427 14.49 -24.54 7.57
C SER A 427 15.17 -25.86 7.16
N GLY A 428 15.14 -26.90 8.00
CA GLY A 428 15.81 -28.17 7.74
C GLY A 428 15.23 -28.93 6.55
N SER A 429 13.91 -29.12 6.53
CA SER A 429 13.24 -30.03 5.57
C SER A 429 13.33 -29.58 4.11
N THR A 430 13.26 -28.27 3.82
CA THR A 430 13.43 -27.76 2.45
C THR A 430 14.81 -28.10 1.88
N TRP A 431 15.86 -27.92 2.69
CA TRP A 431 17.24 -28.14 2.26
C TRP A 431 17.66 -29.60 2.36
N GLU A 432 16.95 -30.43 3.13
CA GLU A 432 17.10 -31.89 3.13
C GLU A 432 16.60 -32.50 1.81
N GLN A 433 15.43 -32.08 1.33
CA GLN A 433 14.91 -32.51 0.01
C GLN A 433 15.88 -32.14 -1.12
N TRP A 434 16.39 -30.91 -1.11
CA TRP A 434 17.40 -30.46 -2.08
C TRP A 434 18.69 -31.31 -2.02
N ARG A 435 19.22 -31.56 -0.81
CA ARG A 435 20.42 -32.37 -0.63
C ARG A 435 20.23 -33.82 -1.05
N ALA A 436 19.07 -34.41 -0.78
CA ALA A 436 18.73 -35.77 -1.21
C ALA A 436 18.74 -35.88 -2.75
N TRP A 437 18.05 -34.95 -3.43
CA TRP A 437 18.07 -34.88 -4.89
C TRP A 437 19.48 -34.65 -5.44
N ARG A 438 20.25 -33.74 -4.83
CA ARG A 438 21.62 -33.42 -5.26
C ARG A 438 22.56 -34.62 -5.18
N ASN A 439 22.47 -35.40 -4.09
CA ASN A 439 23.28 -36.59 -3.88
C ASN A 439 22.91 -37.71 -4.86
N ALA A 440 21.60 -37.91 -5.12
CA ALA A 440 21.13 -38.90 -6.10
C ALA A 440 21.58 -38.57 -7.53
N ASN A 441 21.68 -37.28 -7.89
CA ASN A 441 22.00 -36.81 -9.23
C ASN A 441 23.43 -36.28 -9.38
N ALA A 442 24.33 -36.57 -8.42
CA ALA A 442 25.71 -36.07 -8.42
C ALA A 442 26.51 -36.50 -9.67
N GLN A 443 26.16 -37.65 -10.27
CA GLN A 443 26.83 -38.21 -11.45
C GLN A 443 26.18 -37.81 -12.79
N HIS A 444 24.97 -37.23 -12.79
CA HIS A 444 24.16 -36.98 -13.99
C HIS A 444 23.94 -35.49 -14.30
N VAL A 445 24.76 -34.59 -13.72
CA VAL A 445 24.64 -33.16 -14.01
C VAL A 445 25.04 -32.92 -15.47
N PRO A 446 24.14 -32.43 -16.34
CA PRO A 446 24.47 -32.21 -17.75
C PRO A 446 25.64 -31.24 -17.90
N THR A 447 26.62 -31.63 -18.71
CA THR A 447 27.85 -30.88 -18.96
C THR A 447 27.55 -29.61 -19.76
N ASN A 448 28.05 -28.48 -19.24
CA ASN A 448 28.06 -27.12 -19.79
C ASN A 448 27.39 -26.88 -21.15
N HIS A 449 26.18 -26.30 -21.13
CA HIS A 449 25.71 -25.48 -22.24
C HIS A 449 26.21 -24.05 -22.06
N ASN A 450 27.43 -23.77 -22.52
CA ASN A 450 27.95 -22.41 -22.59
C ASN A 450 27.15 -21.63 -23.64
N LEU A 451 26.12 -20.92 -23.19
CA LEU A 451 25.33 -20.00 -23.99
C LEU A 451 26.11 -18.67 -24.18
N LYS A 452 27.20 -18.71 -24.97
CA LYS A 452 27.86 -17.49 -25.47
C LYS A 452 27.15 -16.94 -26.71
#